data_AF-A0A8H7VQK1-F1
#
_entry.id   AF-A0A8H7VQK1-F1
#
_cell.length_a   1.000
_cell.length_b   1.000
_cell.length_c   1.000
_cell.angle_alpha   90.00
_cell.angle_beta   90.00
_cell.angle_gamma   90.00
#
_symmetry.space_group_name_H-M   'P 1'
#
loop_
_entity.id
_entity.type
_entity.pdbx_description
1 polymer ?
#
loop_
_entity_poly.entity_id
_entity_poly.type
_entity_poly.pdbx_seq_one_letter_code
_entity_poly.pdbx_strand_id
1 'polypeptide(L)'
;MGEDNVVRFVIGIFVSLGASFMDALGLNILKLDHVKEAKREQEQQRGDCGRPLWHLGLYTYIASQLIGSTIALNYLKTQWVAPLGSVALIFNFIFAKLLVNTKITRKDVLGTCVVVASVIWIVVFGGMYNGDDQSISLESLKVKFMRPIFIIYFSALNIIAFSGLIISIWSNWAISDETRKSKSQIFRNMNQKKMKHIVGLMFSIEGGLLASETLLLAKSGVKLFTLSIQSQVNQFNDNASRFILLALLVTAILQVYCLNTALKLYSSVVVVPVFYGTYTALGLVNTIIYLDEIGNYPPWAIALVFVGIGVLIYGVYLLSSKPDPAHLTEEREPEQDSIVNWLSAKDEKEAK
;
A
#
# COMPACT_ATOMS: atom_id res chain seq x y z
N MET A 1 -2.49 -8.49 36.20
CA MET A 1 -1.68 -7.79 35.18
C MET A 1 -1.15 -6.53 35.85
N GLY A 2 0.16 -6.35 36.00
CA GLY A 2 0.73 -5.18 36.69
C GLY A 2 0.42 -3.87 35.96
N GLU A 3 0.31 -2.76 36.68
CA GLU A 3 -0.01 -1.42 36.13
C GLU A 3 0.89 -1.07 34.93
N ASP A 4 2.17 -1.44 34.97
CA ASP A 4 3.13 -1.24 33.86
C ASP A 4 2.69 -1.90 32.54
N ASN A 5 2.05 -3.08 32.60
CA ASN A 5 1.57 -3.76 31.40
C ASN A 5 0.33 -3.06 30.82
N VAL A 6 -0.53 -2.49 31.67
CA VAL A 6 -1.70 -1.73 31.24
C VAL A 6 -1.26 -0.42 30.58
N VAL A 7 -0.32 0.29 31.19
CA VAL A 7 0.22 1.55 30.63
C VAL A 7 0.88 1.30 29.27
N ARG A 8 1.73 0.26 29.15
CA ARG A 8 2.35 -0.13 27.86
C ARG A 8 1.32 -0.45 26.79
N PHE A 9 0.29 -1.20 27.15
CA PHE A 9 -0.80 -1.56 26.24
C PHE A 9 -1.56 -0.32 25.75
N VAL A 10 -1.92 0.59 26.66
CA VAL A 10 -2.63 1.84 26.34
C VAL A 10 -1.79 2.74 25.43
N ILE A 11 -0.49 2.91 25.73
CA ILE A 11 0.44 3.65 24.87
C ILE A 11 0.46 3.03 23.46
N GLY A 12 0.58 1.72 23.38
CA GLY A 12 0.56 1.00 22.10
C GLY A 12 -0.69 1.26 21.27
N ILE A 13 -1.87 1.30 21.90
CA ILE A 13 -3.14 1.62 21.23
C ILE A 13 -3.10 3.03 20.65
N PHE A 14 -2.79 4.03 21.47
CA PHE A 14 -2.81 5.43 21.03
C PHE A 14 -1.79 5.70 19.92
N VAL A 15 -0.59 5.12 20.04
CA VAL A 15 0.43 5.23 18.99
C VAL A 15 -0.05 4.60 17.68
N SER A 16 -0.66 3.40 17.74
CA SER A 16 -1.14 2.71 16.54
C SER A 16 -2.32 3.45 15.88
N LEU A 17 -3.23 4.02 16.67
CA LEU A 17 -4.32 4.87 16.16
C LEU A 17 -3.78 6.16 15.53
N GLY A 18 -2.83 6.83 16.18
CA GLY A 18 -2.18 8.03 15.65
C GLY A 18 -1.43 7.75 14.35
N ALA A 19 -0.69 6.64 14.28
CA ALA A 19 -0.03 6.20 13.05
C ALA A 19 -1.05 5.92 11.93
N SER A 20 -2.15 5.21 12.24
CA SER A 20 -3.21 4.91 11.28
C SER A 20 -3.90 6.17 10.73
N PHE A 21 -4.07 7.19 11.58
CA PHE A 21 -4.58 8.49 11.18
C PHE A 21 -3.61 9.22 10.26
N MET A 22 -2.33 9.31 10.64
CA MET A 22 -1.29 9.97 9.84
C MET A 22 -1.09 9.27 8.50
N ASP A 23 -1.15 7.94 8.47
CA ASP A 23 -1.06 7.13 7.26
C ASP A 23 -2.14 7.52 6.25
N ALA A 24 -3.40 7.43 6.69
CA ALA A 24 -4.54 7.80 5.87
C ALA A 24 -4.51 9.28 5.44
N LEU A 25 -4.09 10.18 6.33
CA LEU A 25 -3.95 11.60 6.04
C LEU A 25 -2.89 11.83 4.96
N GLY A 26 -1.69 11.26 5.11
CA GLY A 26 -0.58 11.42 4.18
C GLY A 26 -0.93 10.94 2.77
N LEU A 27 -1.56 9.76 2.66
CA LEU A 27 -2.01 9.20 1.38
C LEU A 27 -3.07 10.06 0.70
N ASN A 28 -4.02 10.64 1.45
CA ASN A 28 -5.04 11.51 0.88
C ASN A 28 -4.54 12.93 0.57
N ILE A 29 -3.53 13.43 1.28
CA ILE A 29 -2.82 14.66 0.89
C ILE A 29 -2.06 14.44 -0.42
N LEU A 30 -1.37 13.31 -0.58
CA LEU A 30 -0.73 12.93 -1.84
C LEU A 30 -1.76 12.85 -2.98
N LYS A 31 -2.89 12.19 -2.72
CA LYS A 31 -3.97 12.10 -3.72
C LYS A 31 -4.53 13.48 -4.08
N LEU A 32 -4.75 14.34 -3.08
CA LEU A 32 -5.21 15.71 -3.29
C LEU A 32 -4.23 16.52 -4.14
N ASP A 33 -2.93 16.42 -3.86
CA ASP A 33 -1.87 17.05 -4.64
C ASP A 33 -1.89 16.59 -6.10
N HIS A 34 -1.97 15.27 -6.35
CA HIS A 34 -2.07 14.74 -7.71
C HIS A 34 -3.33 15.20 -8.45
N VAL A 35 -4.48 15.26 -7.76
CA VAL A 35 -5.73 15.77 -8.35
C VAL A 35 -5.64 17.26 -8.67
N LYS A 36 -5.05 18.07 -7.77
CA LYS A 36 -4.84 19.51 -8.02
C LYS A 36 -3.90 19.76 -9.19
N GLU A 37 -2.81 19.00 -9.29
CA GLU A 37 -1.86 19.16 -10.39
C GLU A 37 -2.44 18.67 -11.72
N ALA A 38 -3.21 17.58 -11.72
CA ALA A 38 -3.85 17.07 -12.94
C ALA A 38 -4.85 18.05 -13.56
N LYS A 39 -5.41 18.98 -12.77
CA LYS A 39 -6.30 20.06 -13.25
C LYS A 39 -5.58 21.23 -13.90
N ARG A 40 -4.25 21.33 -13.75
CA ARG A 40 -3.48 22.40 -14.40
C ARG A 40 -3.27 22.09 -15.88
N GLU A 41 -3.16 23.15 -16.66
CA GLU A 41 -2.72 23.10 -18.06
C GLU A 41 -1.42 22.31 -18.18
N GLN A 42 -1.31 21.49 -19.23
CA GLN A 42 -0.20 20.54 -19.40
C GLN A 42 1.19 21.22 -19.39
N GLU A 43 1.28 22.45 -19.89
CA GLU A 43 2.52 23.24 -19.91
C GLU A 43 2.94 23.78 -18.53
N GLN A 44 1.98 23.90 -17.60
CA GLN A 44 2.21 24.41 -16.24
C GLN A 44 2.35 23.29 -15.19
N GLN A 45 2.23 22.03 -15.61
CA GLN A 45 2.35 20.89 -14.72
C GLN A 45 3.77 20.73 -14.19
N ARG A 46 3.89 20.67 -12.87
CA ARG A 46 5.16 20.51 -12.15
C ARG A 46 5.38 19.05 -11.80
N GLY A 47 6.65 18.63 -11.84
CA GLY A 47 7.04 17.32 -11.33
C GLY A 47 6.79 17.18 -9.82
N ASP A 48 6.60 15.94 -9.36
CA ASP A 48 6.24 15.60 -7.97
C ASP A 48 7.07 16.35 -6.92
N CYS A 49 8.40 16.27 -7.00
CA CYS A 49 9.31 16.85 -6.02
C CYS A 49 9.29 18.39 -5.98
N GLY A 50 8.66 19.04 -6.98
CA GLY A 50 8.52 20.51 -7.03
C GLY A 50 7.30 21.04 -6.29
N ARG A 51 6.45 20.17 -5.72
CA ARG A 51 5.16 20.54 -5.12
C ARG A 51 5.23 20.40 -3.59
N PRO A 52 4.97 21.47 -2.81
CA PRO A 52 5.08 21.41 -1.35
C PRO A 52 4.01 20.50 -0.71
N LEU A 53 2.82 20.43 -1.30
CA LEU A 53 1.75 19.56 -0.80
C LEU A 53 2.09 18.07 -0.99
N TRP A 54 2.81 17.74 -2.06
CA TRP A 54 3.35 16.39 -2.28
C TRP A 54 4.30 15.97 -1.15
N HIS A 55 5.26 16.84 -0.78
CA HIS A 55 6.19 16.58 0.33
C HIS A 55 5.45 16.41 1.66
N LEU A 56 4.46 17.26 1.93
CA LEU A 56 3.64 17.14 3.14
C LEU A 56 2.98 15.76 3.22
N GLY A 57 2.34 15.31 2.13
CA GLY A 57 1.70 13.99 2.09
C GLY A 57 2.70 12.84 2.22
N LEU A 58 3.81 12.91 1.47
CA LEU A 58 4.85 11.88 1.47
C LEU A 58 5.49 11.72 2.86
N TYR A 59 5.95 12.82 3.47
CA TYR A 59 6.63 12.76 4.76
C TYR A 59 5.67 12.39 5.89
N THR A 60 4.40 12.80 5.82
CA THR A 60 3.38 12.34 6.78
C THR A 60 3.18 10.83 6.69
N TYR A 61 3.10 10.28 5.46
CA TYR A 61 3.02 8.83 5.24
C TYR A 61 4.27 8.10 5.76
N ILE A 62 5.47 8.54 5.38
CA ILE A 62 6.72 7.90 5.83
C ILE A 62 6.85 7.95 7.37
N ALA A 63 6.54 9.08 7.99
CA ALA A 63 6.57 9.22 9.44
C ALA A 63 5.58 8.25 10.12
N SER A 64 4.38 8.11 9.56
CA SER A 64 3.37 7.16 10.08
C SER A 64 3.87 5.73 10.06
N GLN A 65 4.57 5.32 8.99
CA GLN A 65 5.08 3.96 8.86
C GLN A 65 6.24 3.70 9.82
N LEU A 66 7.15 4.66 9.99
CA LEU A 66 8.29 4.54 10.92
C LEU A 66 7.80 4.47 12.38
N ILE A 67 6.88 5.35 12.77
CA ILE A 67 6.31 5.41 14.12
C ILE A 67 5.45 4.18 14.39
N GLY A 68 4.52 3.86 13.47
CA GLY A 68 3.57 2.77 13.61
C GLY A 68 4.24 1.41 13.70
N SER A 69 5.18 1.11 12.81
CA SER A 69 5.86 -0.20 12.80
C SER A 69 6.87 -0.36 13.94
N THR A 70 7.68 0.65 14.24
CA THR A 70 8.75 0.53 15.24
C THR A 70 8.20 0.60 16.66
N ILE A 71 7.28 1.53 16.93
CA ILE A 71 6.80 1.75 18.29
C ILE A 71 5.71 0.73 18.63
N ALA A 72 4.71 0.51 17.76
CA ALA A 72 3.61 -0.39 18.12
C ALA A 72 4.08 -1.84 18.38
N LEU A 73 5.08 -2.34 17.64
CA LEU A 73 5.61 -3.69 17.84
C LEU A 73 6.35 -3.87 19.18
N ASN A 74 6.83 -2.80 19.80
CA ASN A 74 7.47 -2.86 21.12
C ASN A 74 6.46 -2.89 22.28
N TYR A 75 5.22 -2.45 22.04
CA TYR A 75 4.19 -2.31 23.07
C TYR A 75 3.01 -3.27 22.92
N LEU A 76 2.73 -3.73 21.69
CA LEU A 76 1.60 -4.59 21.35
C LEU A 76 2.07 -5.87 20.65
N LYS A 77 1.40 -6.98 20.98
CA LYS A 77 1.48 -8.20 20.16
C LYS A 77 0.90 -7.91 18.78
N THR A 78 1.44 -8.55 17.75
CA THR A 78 1.01 -8.39 16.34
C THR A 78 -0.50 -8.57 16.14
N GLN A 79 -1.13 -9.45 16.93
CA GLN A 79 -2.57 -9.68 16.92
C GLN A 79 -3.41 -8.42 17.20
N TRP A 80 -2.92 -7.50 18.04
CA TRP A 80 -3.61 -6.25 18.38
C TRP A 80 -3.32 -5.13 17.38
N VAL A 81 -2.16 -5.17 16.73
CA VAL A 81 -1.74 -4.14 15.76
C VAL A 81 -2.60 -4.19 14.50
N ALA A 82 -3.08 -5.37 14.08
CA ALA A 82 -3.82 -5.48 12.82
C ALA A 82 -5.24 -4.89 12.84
N PRO A 83 -6.09 -5.10 13.87
CA PRO A 83 -7.35 -4.38 13.99
C PRO A 83 -7.16 -2.87 14.05
N LEU A 84 -6.13 -2.41 14.77
CA LEU A 84 -5.81 -0.98 14.89
C LEU A 84 -5.31 -0.41 13.55
N GLY A 85 -4.48 -1.14 12.81
CA GLY A 85 -4.06 -0.76 11.47
C GLY A 85 -5.20 -0.73 10.45
N SER A 86 -6.22 -1.58 10.63
CA SER A 86 -7.43 -1.56 9.79
C SER A 86 -8.24 -0.26 9.96
N VAL A 87 -8.05 0.47 11.06
CA VAL A 87 -8.64 1.81 11.27
C VAL A 87 -8.09 2.81 10.24
N ALA A 88 -6.87 2.61 9.71
CA ALA A 88 -6.33 3.44 8.62
C ALA A 88 -7.22 3.39 7.38
N LEU A 89 -7.86 2.25 7.07
CA LEU A 89 -8.80 2.14 5.95
C LEU A 89 -10.07 2.98 6.18
N ILE A 90 -10.52 3.08 7.42
CA ILE A 90 -11.68 3.91 7.81
C ILE A 90 -11.31 5.39 7.68
N PHE A 91 -10.16 5.80 8.21
CA PHE A 91 -9.68 7.17 8.05
C PHE A 91 -9.42 7.52 6.58
N ASN A 92 -8.93 6.58 5.78
CA ASN A 92 -8.72 6.78 4.35
C ASN A 92 -10.03 7.16 3.65
N PHE A 93 -11.15 6.54 4.02
CA PHE A 93 -12.47 6.91 3.52
C PHE A 93 -12.89 8.32 3.95
N ILE A 94 -12.69 8.65 5.23
CA ILE A 94 -13.04 9.97 5.76
C ILE A 94 -12.24 11.04 5.02
N PHE A 95 -10.92 10.88 4.87
CA PHE A 95 -10.08 11.84 4.18
C PHE A 95 -10.27 11.86 2.66
N ALA A 96 -10.57 10.73 2.04
CA ALA A 96 -10.90 10.71 0.61
C ALA A 96 -12.16 11.55 0.33
N LYS A 97 -13.13 11.59 1.25
CA LYS A 97 -14.29 12.48 1.14
C LYS A 97 -13.95 13.93 1.51
N LEU A 98 -13.25 14.16 2.61
CA LEU A 98 -12.99 15.52 3.12
C LEU A 98 -11.96 16.29 2.28
N LEU A 99 -10.87 15.66 1.89
CA LEU A 99 -9.75 16.31 1.20
C LEU A 99 -9.90 16.27 -0.32
N VAL A 100 -10.26 15.10 -0.86
CA VAL A 100 -10.30 14.85 -2.31
C VAL A 100 -11.73 15.02 -2.88
N ASN A 101 -12.74 15.13 -2.02
CA ASN A 101 -14.15 15.23 -2.41
C ASN A 101 -14.66 14.04 -3.24
N THR A 102 -14.19 12.83 -2.91
CA THR A 102 -14.65 11.60 -3.57
C THR A 102 -16.08 11.24 -3.14
N LYS A 103 -16.90 10.84 -4.12
CA LYS A 103 -18.29 10.41 -3.88
C LYS A 103 -18.32 8.97 -3.38
N ILE A 104 -18.48 8.80 -2.07
CA ILE A 104 -18.57 7.48 -1.42
C ILE A 104 -19.95 6.86 -1.64
N THR A 105 -19.98 5.66 -2.22
CA THR A 105 -21.20 4.86 -2.42
C THR A 105 -21.41 3.83 -1.31
N ARG A 106 -22.63 3.28 -1.18
CA ARG A 106 -22.91 2.18 -0.23
C ARG A 106 -22.04 0.95 -0.46
N LYS A 107 -21.72 0.66 -1.73
CA LYS A 107 -20.80 -0.41 -2.09
C LYS A 107 -19.37 -0.12 -1.61
N ASP A 108 -18.97 1.15 -1.44
CA ASP A 108 -17.60 1.49 -0.98
C ASP A 108 -17.50 1.15 0.51
N VAL A 109 -18.52 1.56 1.26
CA VAL A 109 -18.65 1.21 2.68
C VAL A 109 -18.69 -0.31 2.86
N LEU A 110 -19.53 -1.02 2.11
CA LEU A 110 -19.61 -2.48 2.20
C LEU A 110 -18.26 -3.15 1.88
N GLY A 111 -17.58 -2.71 0.81
CA GLY A 111 -16.30 -3.28 0.40
C GLY A 111 -15.23 -3.08 1.45
N THR A 112 -15.17 -1.89 2.05
CA THR A 112 -14.23 -1.59 3.14
C THR A 112 -14.54 -2.37 4.39
N CYS A 113 -15.81 -2.53 4.77
CA CYS A 113 -16.18 -3.40 5.89
C CYS A 113 -15.72 -4.84 5.65
N VAL A 114 -15.89 -5.36 4.42
CA VAL A 114 -15.42 -6.69 4.04
C VAL A 114 -13.89 -6.79 4.12
N VAL A 115 -13.16 -5.81 3.58
CA VAL A 115 -11.68 -5.79 3.66
C VAL A 115 -11.20 -5.75 5.11
N VAL A 116 -11.75 -4.85 5.94
CA VAL A 116 -11.39 -4.72 7.36
C VAL A 116 -11.67 -6.02 8.12
N ALA A 117 -12.86 -6.61 7.93
CA ALA A 117 -13.20 -7.88 8.56
C ALA A 117 -12.25 -9.00 8.12
N SER A 118 -11.87 -9.03 6.84
CA SER A 118 -10.94 -10.02 6.29
C SER A 118 -9.53 -9.86 6.84
N VAL A 119 -9.02 -8.64 6.97
CA VAL A 119 -7.69 -8.37 7.56
C VAL A 119 -7.66 -8.84 9.02
N ILE A 120 -8.69 -8.50 9.81
CA ILE A 120 -8.81 -8.97 11.19
C ILE A 120 -8.84 -10.50 11.24
N TRP A 121 -9.63 -11.13 10.38
CA TRP A 121 -9.72 -12.59 10.27
C TRP A 121 -8.36 -13.23 9.97
N ILE A 122 -7.67 -12.75 8.92
CA ILE A 122 -6.35 -13.24 8.51
C ILE A 122 -5.35 -13.16 9.66
N VAL A 123 -5.30 -12.04 10.39
CA VAL A 123 -4.33 -11.87 11.48
C VAL A 123 -4.70 -12.68 12.72
N VAL A 124 -5.98 -12.81 13.06
CA VAL A 124 -6.41 -13.64 14.20
C VAL A 124 -5.99 -15.09 13.97
N PHE A 125 -6.37 -15.69 12.84
CA PHE A 125 -6.03 -17.08 12.54
C PHE A 125 -4.55 -17.27 12.20
N GLY A 126 -3.92 -16.30 11.54
CA GLY A 126 -2.48 -16.26 11.30
C GLY A 126 -1.65 -16.06 12.57
N GLY A 127 -2.28 -15.59 13.66
CA GLY A 127 -1.68 -15.48 14.98
C GLY A 127 -1.91 -16.69 15.87
N MET A 128 -2.65 -17.73 15.42
CA MET A 128 -2.86 -18.99 16.16
C MET A 128 -1.67 -19.93 15.99
N TYR A 129 -0.50 -19.40 16.33
CA TYR A 129 0.77 -20.11 16.36
C TYR A 129 0.95 -20.74 17.74
N ASN A 130 1.26 -22.04 17.79
CA ASN A 130 1.42 -22.78 19.05
C ASN A 130 2.88 -22.90 19.51
N GLY A 131 3.84 -22.28 18.82
CA GLY A 131 5.23 -22.32 19.25
C GLY A 131 5.57 -21.22 20.25
N ASP A 132 6.60 -21.47 21.06
CA ASP A 132 7.06 -20.50 22.05
C ASP A 132 7.64 -19.26 21.37
N ASP A 133 7.18 -18.09 21.79
CA ASP A 133 7.67 -16.73 21.46
C ASP A 133 9.11 -16.48 22.00
N GLN A 134 9.92 -17.54 22.16
CA GLN A 134 11.29 -17.41 22.62
C GLN A 134 12.09 -16.63 21.58
N SER A 135 12.70 -15.55 22.04
CA SER A 135 13.54 -14.62 21.32
C SER A 135 14.41 -15.33 20.26
N ILE A 136 13.95 -15.35 19.01
CA ILE A 136 14.68 -15.97 17.88
C ILE A 136 16.11 -15.44 17.92
N SER A 137 17.12 -16.28 18.17
CA SER A 137 18.50 -15.80 18.22
C SER A 137 18.94 -15.31 16.84
N LEU A 138 19.90 -14.38 16.78
CA LEU A 138 20.42 -13.84 15.51
C LEU A 138 20.90 -14.96 14.58
N GLU A 139 21.57 -15.95 15.16
CA GLU A 139 22.09 -17.12 14.47
C GLU A 139 20.97 -17.97 13.86
N SER A 140 19.87 -18.17 14.60
CA SER A 140 18.67 -18.85 14.11
C SER A 140 18.04 -18.09 12.93
N LEU A 141 18.08 -16.76 12.94
CA LEU A 141 17.48 -15.92 11.91
C LEU A 141 18.28 -15.97 10.59
N LYS A 142 19.62 -15.95 10.69
CA LYS A 142 20.52 -16.15 9.54
C LYS A 142 20.42 -17.57 8.97
N VAL A 143 20.35 -18.59 9.83
CA VAL A 143 20.14 -19.98 9.40
C VAL A 143 18.81 -20.12 8.65
N LYS A 144 17.73 -19.52 9.14
CA LYS A 144 16.42 -19.51 8.46
C LYS A 144 16.48 -18.82 7.08
N PHE A 145 17.22 -17.70 6.94
CA PHE A 145 17.47 -17.05 5.64
C PHE A 145 18.24 -17.92 4.64
N MET A 146 19.18 -18.74 5.12
CA MET A 146 20.04 -19.56 4.26
C MET A 146 19.40 -20.90 3.89
N ARG A 147 18.15 -21.16 4.30
CA ARG A 147 17.44 -22.38 3.94
C ARG A 147 17.16 -22.42 2.43
N PRO A 148 17.50 -23.50 1.72
CA PRO A 148 17.29 -23.60 0.27
C PRO A 148 15.83 -23.34 -0.14
N ILE A 149 14.86 -23.83 0.64
CA ILE A 149 13.42 -23.61 0.40
C ILE A 149 13.09 -22.12 0.44
N PHE A 150 13.58 -21.40 1.47
CA PHE A 150 13.36 -19.96 1.58
C PHE A 150 14.06 -19.20 0.45
N ILE A 151 15.30 -19.57 0.09
CA ILE A 151 16.03 -18.93 -1.02
C ILE A 151 15.27 -19.11 -2.33
N ILE A 152 14.84 -20.33 -2.67
CA ILE A 152 14.08 -20.60 -3.90
C ILE A 152 12.77 -19.79 -3.90
N TYR A 153 12.03 -19.83 -2.80
CA TYR A 153 10.79 -19.07 -2.64
C TYR A 153 11.01 -17.55 -2.79
N PHE A 154 11.97 -17.00 -2.06
CA PHE A 154 12.26 -15.58 -2.06
C PHE A 154 12.81 -15.11 -3.41
N SER A 155 13.66 -15.90 -4.06
CA SER A 155 14.13 -15.62 -5.43
C SER A 155 12.98 -15.64 -6.43
N ALA A 156 12.07 -16.62 -6.36
CA ALA A 156 10.89 -16.66 -7.23
C ALA A 156 9.98 -15.45 -6.99
N LEU A 157 9.75 -15.08 -5.72
CA LEU A 157 8.96 -13.91 -5.36
C LEU A 157 9.57 -12.62 -5.90
N ASN A 158 10.89 -12.44 -5.79
CA ASN A 158 11.60 -11.28 -6.34
C ASN A 158 11.50 -11.24 -7.87
N ILE A 159 11.62 -12.39 -8.56
CA ILE A 159 11.45 -12.44 -10.02
C ILE A 159 10.04 -11.99 -10.41
N ILE A 160 9.02 -12.44 -9.68
CA ILE A 160 7.62 -12.02 -9.89
C ILE A 160 7.49 -10.50 -9.64
N ALA A 161 8.02 -10.00 -8.53
CA ALA A 161 7.98 -8.58 -8.16
C ALA A 161 8.63 -7.69 -9.22
N PHE A 162 9.86 -8.00 -9.62
CA PHE A 162 10.59 -7.17 -10.58
C PHE A 162 10.00 -7.27 -11.99
N SER A 163 9.56 -8.46 -12.42
CA SER A 163 8.90 -8.61 -13.72
C SER A 163 7.56 -7.87 -13.75
N GLY A 164 6.74 -8.00 -12.71
CA GLY A 164 5.48 -7.27 -12.55
C GLY A 164 5.67 -5.75 -12.47
N LEU A 165 6.70 -5.29 -11.77
CA LEU A 165 7.09 -3.88 -11.73
C LEU A 165 7.52 -3.36 -13.12
N ILE A 166 8.35 -4.10 -13.85
CA ILE A 166 8.77 -3.74 -15.22
C ILE A 166 7.55 -3.64 -16.13
N ILE A 167 6.62 -4.60 -16.06
CA ILE A 167 5.38 -4.58 -16.83
C ILE A 167 4.50 -3.38 -16.43
N SER A 168 4.43 -3.05 -15.15
CA SER A 168 3.67 -1.89 -14.64
C SER A 168 4.26 -0.56 -15.13
N ILE A 169 5.58 -0.41 -15.09
CA ILE A 169 6.30 0.77 -15.61
C ILE A 169 6.11 0.89 -17.12
N TRP A 170 6.27 -0.22 -17.86
CA TRP A 170 6.05 -0.25 -19.30
C TRP A 170 4.61 0.12 -19.66
N SER A 171 3.63 -0.43 -18.92
CA SER A 171 2.21 -0.13 -19.14
C SER A 171 1.90 1.35 -18.87
N ASN A 172 2.51 1.95 -17.85
CA ASN A 172 2.37 3.37 -17.55
C ASN A 172 2.97 4.26 -18.66
N TRP A 173 4.16 3.89 -19.15
CA TRP A 173 4.82 4.56 -20.28
C TRP A 173 4.04 4.42 -21.59
N ALA A 174 3.32 3.32 -21.79
CA ALA A 174 2.47 3.12 -22.96
C ALA A 174 1.19 3.99 -22.91
N ILE A 175 0.70 4.36 -21.71
CA ILE A 175 -0.49 5.22 -21.53
C ILE A 175 -0.17 6.70 -21.76
N SER A 176 1.07 7.12 -21.48
CA SER A 176 1.42 8.53 -21.49
C SER A 176 1.36 9.18 -22.88
N ASP A 177 1.26 8.40 -23.95
CA ASP A 177 1.31 8.87 -25.34
C ASP A 177 0.33 8.04 -26.20
N GLU A 178 -0.67 8.71 -26.79
CA GLU A 178 -1.70 8.04 -27.60
C GLU A 178 -1.12 7.30 -28.81
N THR A 179 0.00 7.77 -29.35
CA THR A 179 0.68 7.09 -30.46
C THR A 179 1.28 5.76 -30.02
N ARG A 180 1.77 5.66 -28.78
CA ARG A 180 2.33 4.43 -28.18
C ARG A 180 1.22 3.45 -27.83
N LYS A 181 0.10 3.96 -27.32
CA LYS A 181 -1.10 3.16 -27.04
C LYS A 181 -1.62 2.49 -28.32
N SER A 182 -1.70 3.22 -29.43
CA SER A 182 -2.18 2.68 -30.71
C SER A 182 -1.29 1.56 -31.26
N LYS A 183 0.03 1.61 -30.98
CA LYS A 183 1.00 0.58 -31.37
C LYS A 183 0.95 -0.69 -30.49
N SER A 184 0.44 -0.61 -29.27
CA SER A 184 0.34 -1.78 -28.39
C SER A 184 -0.83 -2.67 -28.79
N GLN A 185 -0.56 -3.92 -29.17
CA GLN A 185 -1.60 -4.89 -29.52
C GLN A 185 -2.56 -5.18 -28.36
N ILE A 186 -2.08 -5.09 -27.11
CA ILE A 186 -2.84 -5.43 -25.90
C ILE A 186 -3.84 -4.32 -25.53
N PHE A 187 -3.44 -3.06 -25.74
CA PHE A 187 -4.18 -1.90 -25.21
C PHE A 187 -4.91 -1.06 -26.26
N ARG A 188 -4.75 -1.39 -27.55
CA ARG A 188 -5.32 -0.63 -28.67
C ARG A 188 -6.82 -0.38 -28.53
N ASN A 189 -7.58 -1.39 -28.07
CA ASN A 189 -9.04 -1.34 -28.01
C ASN A 189 -9.58 -0.92 -26.63
N MET A 190 -8.72 -0.56 -25.67
CA MET A 190 -9.15 -0.25 -24.30
C MET A 190 -9.38 1.26 -24.11
N ASN A 191 -10.44 1.61 -23.40
CA ASN A 191 -10.67 2.99 -22.97
C ASN A 191 -9.51 3.46 -22.06
N GLN A 192 -8.97 4.66 -22.31
CA GLN A 192 -7.84 5.23 -21.56
C GLN A 192 -8.12 5.30 -20.04
N LYS A 193 -9.37 5.59 -19.65
CA LYS A 193 -9.79 5.59 -18.23
C LYS A 193 -9.65 4.20 -17.59
N LYS A 194 -10.20 3.17 -18.24
CA LYS A 194 -10.09 1.78 -17.78
C LYS A 194 -8.63 1.31 -17.71
N MET A 195 -7.80 1.74 -18.66
CA MET A 195 -6.39 1.39 -18.70
C MET A 195 -5.61 2.04 -17.53
N LYS A 196 -5.83 3.33 -17.25
CA LYS A 196 -5.25 4.00 -16.06
C LYS A 196 -5.63 3.27 -14.77
N HIS A 197 -6.89 2.86 -14.61
CA HIS A 197 -7.32 2.10 -13.44
C HIS A 197 -6.60 0.75 -13.32
N ILE A 198 -6.47 0.00 -14.41
CA ILE A 198 -5.77 -1.28 -14.41
C ILE A 198 -4.30 -1.10 -14.04
N VAL A 199 -3.61 -0.12 -14.63
CA VAL A 199 -2.20 0.14 -14.29
C VAL A 199 -2.06 0.64 -12.85
N GLY A 200 -3.00 1.46 -12.36
CA GLY A 200 -3.06 1.85 -10.95
C GLY A 200 -3.22 0.65 -10.01
N LEU A 201 -4.07 -0.33 -10.37
CA LEU A 201 -4.21 -1.58 -9.63
C LEU A 201 -2.93 -2.43 -9.67
N MET A 202 -2.26 -2.51 -10.82
CA MET A 202 -0.98 -3.21 -10.95
C MET A 202 0.06 -2.62 -10.01
N PHE A 203 0.27 -1.30 -10.03
CA PHE A 203 1.17 -0.64 -9.06
C PHE A 203 0.74 -0.83 -7.60
N SER A 204 -0.56 -0.91 -7.32
CA SER A 204 -1.04 -1.17 -5.95
C SER A 204 -0.67 -2.58 -5.49
N ILE A 205 -0.79 -3.58 -6.37
CA ILE A 205 -0.41 -4.97 -6.10
C ILE A 205 1.11 -5.08 -5.95
N GLU A 206 1.89 -4.54 -6.89
CA GLU A 206 3.35 -4.55 -6.82
C GLU A 206 3.87 -3.82 -5.59
N GLY A 207 3.28 -2.67 -5.26
CA GLY A 207 3.61 -1.93 -4.05
C GLY A 207 3.33 -2.74 -2.79
N GLY A 208 2.20 -3.44 -2.73
CA GLY A 208 1.85 -4.31 -1.60
C GLY A 208 2.76 -5.53 -1.48
N LEU A 209 3.16 -6.12 -2.61
CA LEU A 209 4.15 -7.21 -2.65
C LEU A 209 5.49 -6.72 -2.10
N LEU A 210 6.04 -5.62 -2.64
CA LEU A 210 7.28 -5.04 -2.15
C LEU A 210 7.21 -4.67 -0.67
N ALA A 211 6.08 -4.13 -0.21
CA ALA A 211 5.86 -3.82 1.21
C ALA A 211 5.92 -5.08 2.09
N SER A 212 5.42 -6.21 1.60
CA SER A 212 5.47 -7.48 2.33
C SER A 212 6.90 -8.01 2.47
N GLU A 213 7.75 -7.77 1.47
CA GLU A 213 9.18 -8.08 1.52
C GLU A 213 9.92 -7.11 2.44
N THR A 214 9.62 -5.82 2.35
CA THR A 214 10.14 -4.78 3.27
C THR A 214 9.85 -5.14 4.72
N LEU A 215 8.66 -5.67 5.05
CA LEU A 215 8.33 -6.11 6.42
C LEU A 215 9.26 -7.23 6.91
N LEU A 216 9.50 -8.25 6.09
CA LEU A 216 10.37 -9.37 6.42
C LEU A 216 11.82 -8.89 6.60
N LEU A 217 12.30 -8.05 5.68
CA LEU A 217 13.63 -7.46 5.74
C LEU A 217 13.78 -6.51 6.93
N ALA A 218 12.74 -5.76 7.29
CA ALA A 218 12.73 -4.84 8.42
C ALA A 218 12.78 -5.59 9.76
N LYS A 219 12.00 -6.66 9.92
CA LYS A 219 12.08 -7.53 11.11
C LYS A 219 13.51 -8.02 11.35
N SER A 220 14.21 -8.35 10.27
CA SER A 220 15.58 -8.85 10.29
C SER A 220 16.60 -7.74 10.53
N GLY A 221 16.44 -6.61 9.83
CA GLY A 221 17.33 -5.45 9.89
C GLY A 221 17.26 -4.71 11.22
N VAL A 222 16.07 -4.48 11.77
CA VAL A 222 15.89 -3.84 13.10
C VAL A 222 16.53 -4.70 14.19
N LYS A 223 16.41 -6.02 14.08
CA LYS A 223 17.01 -6.95 15.05
C LYS A 223 18.54 -6.95 14.97
N LEU A 224 19.11 -6.98 13.76
CA LEU A 224 20.55 -6.79 13.54
C LEU A 224 21.05 -5.45 14.11
N PHE A 225 20.33 -4.36 13.86
CA PHE A 225 20.67 -3.03 14.35
C PHE A 225 20.63 -2.94 15.89
N THR A 226 19.55 -3.43 16.50
CA THR A 226 19.38 -3.40 17.96
C THR A 226 20.46 -4.23 18.65
N LEU A 227 20.80 -5.40 18.10
CA LEU A 227 21.86 -6.26 18.62
C LEU A 227 23.25 -5.63 18.45
N SER A 228 23.52 -4.92 17.36
CA SER A 228 24.77 -4.18 17.18
C SER A 228 24.98 -3.12 18.29
N ILE A 229 23.91 -2.42 18.65
CA ILE A 229 23.92 -1.43 19.75
C ILE A 229 24.10 -2.10 21.12
N GLN A 230 23.33 -3.17 21.39
CA GLN A 230 23.33 -3.85 22.69
C GLN A 230 24.61 -4.64 22.96
N SER A 231 25.17 -5.31 21.94
CA SER A 231 26.38 -6.15 22.08
C SER A 231 27.69 -5.37 21.96
N GLN A 232 27.65 -4.08 21.57
CA GLN A 232 28.83 -3.25 21.27
C GLN A 232 29.78 -3.85 20.20
N VAL A 233 29.34 -4.88 19.47
CA VAL A 233 30.07 -5.50 18.36
C VAL A 233 29.30 -5.24 17.08
N ASN A 234 29.96 -4.60 16.12
CA ASN A 234 29.33 -4.22 14.87
C ASN A 234 28.95 -5.46 14.02
N GLN A 235 27.66 -5.81 14.02
CA GLN A 235 27.12 -6.94 13.24
C GLN A 235 27.05 -6.64 11.73
N PHE A 236 27.30 -5.40 11.30
CA PHE A 236 27.24 -4.97 9.89
C PHE A 236 28.49 -5.29 9.06
N ASN A 237 29.43 -6.05 9.63
CA ASN A 237 30.63 -6.44 8.90
C ASN A 237 30.41 -7.63 7.95
N ASP A 238 29.30 -8.36 8.12
CA ASP A 238 28.95 -9.52 7.31
C ASP A 238 28.25 -9.12 6.00
N ASN A 239 28.61 -9.77 4.87
CA ASN A 239 28.06 -9.47 3.55
C ASN A 239 26.54 -9.66 3.50
N ALA A 240 26.00 -10.63 4.25
CA ALA A 240 24.55 -10.87 4.33
C ALA A 240 23.80 -9.69 4.98
N SER A 241 24.38 -9.09 6.03
CA SER A 241 23.76 -7.95 6.73
C SER A 241 23.70 -6.71 5.83
N ARG A 242 24.75 -6.45 5.04
CA ARG A 242 24.79 -5.35 4.06
C ARG A 242 23.77 -5.56 2.94
N PHE A 243 23.64 -6.80 2.47
CA PHE A 243 22.62 -7.16 1.49
C PHE A 243 21.20 -6.92 2.04
N ILE A 244 20.88 -7.36 3.27
CA ILE A 244 19.56 -7.14 3.88
C ILE A 244 19.24 -5.66 4.00
N LEU A 245 20.19 -4.82 4.45
CA LEU A 245 19.98 -3.37 4.55
C LEU A 245 19.77 -2.71 3.20
N LEU A 246 20.55 -3.09 2.18
CA LEU A 246 20.39 -2.58 0.83
C LEU A 246 19.03 -2.99 0.25
N ALA A 247 18.66 -4.26 0.38
CA ALA A 247 17.36 -4.78 -0.06
C ALA A 247 16.21 -4.09 0.67
N LEU A 248 16.35 -3.82 1.98
CA LEU A 248 15.37 -3.08 2.76
C LEU A 248 15.19 -1.66 2.21
N LEU A 249 16.28 -0.94 1.95
CA LEU A 249 16.22 0.42 1.41
C LEU A 249 15.59 0.43 0.01
N VAL A 250 16.01 -0.48 -0.87
CA VAL A 250 15.50 -0.57 -2.25
C VAL A 250 14.01 -0.89 -2.23
N THR A 251 13.58 -1.93 -1.52
CA THR A 251 12.15 -2.30 -1.43
C THR A 251 11.33 -1.18 -0.79
N ALA A 252 11.87 -0.49 0.23
CA ALA A 252 11.20 0.63 0.90
C ALA A 252 10.99 1.84 -0.04
N ILE A 253 11.93 2.14 -0.93
CA ILE A 253 11.79 3.20 -1.93
C ILE A 253 10.80 2.76 -3.03
N LEU A 254 10.94 1.54 -3.53
CA LEU A 254 10.11 1.02 -4.62
C LEU A 254 8.63 0.89 -4.23
N GLN A 255 8.32 0.42 -3.01
CA GLN A 255 6.93 0.36 -2.53
C GLN A 255 6.27 1.76 -2.50
N VAL A 256 7.03 2.79 -2.11
CA VAL A 256 6.55 4.18 -2.03
C VAL A 256 6.35 4.74 -3.43
N TYR A 257 7.29 4.46 -4.35
CA TYR A 257 7.16 4.81 -5.77
C TYR A 257 5.89 4.20 -6.38
N CYS A 258 5.64 2.90 -6.14
CA CYS A 258 4.47 2.20 -6.63
C CYS A 258 3.18 2.80 -6.06
N LEU A 259 3.13 3.02 -4.74
CA LEU A 259 1.97 3.61 -4.08
C LEU A 259 1.68 5.03 -4.58
N ASN A 260 2.71 5.89 -4.68
CA ASN A 260 2.57 7.25 -5.21
C ASN A 260 2.07 7.23 -6.66
N THR A 261 2.59 6.33 -7.49
CA THR A 261 2.16 6.19 -8.89
C THR A 261 0.73 5.66 -8.99
N ALA A 262 0.35 4.68 -8.17
CA ALA A 262 -1.02 4.17 -8.09
C ALA A 262 -2.02 5.28 -7.72
N LEU A 263 -1.69 6.13 -6.76
CA LEU A 263 -2.52 7.27 -6.35
C LEU A 263 -2.69 8.33 -7.44
N LYS A 264 -1.74 8.46 -8.38
CA LYS A 264 -1.94 9.31 -9.58
C LYS A 264 -2.98 8.72 -10.52
N LEU A 265 -2.97 7.40 -10.68
CA LEU A 265 -3.73 6.70 -11.71
C LEU A 265 -5.14 6.30 -11.26
N TYR A 266 -5.37 6.11 -9.96
CA TYR A 266 -6.66 5.68 -9.43
C TYR A 266 -6.96 6.28 -8.04
N SER A 267 -8.16 6.05 -7.52
CA SER A 267 -8.64 6.66 -6.27
C SER A 267 -8.00 5.99 -5.06
N SER A 268 -7.72 6.77 -4.00
CA SER A 268 -7.22 6.23 -2.72
C SER A 268 -8.19 5.23 -2.08
N VAL A 269 -9.49 5.38 -2.36
CA VAL A 269 -10.55 4.46 -1.91
C VAL A 269 -10.34 3.03 -2.41
N VAL A 270 -9.72 2.84 -3.58
CA VAL A 270 -9.44 1.50 -4.14
C VAL A 270 -7.96 1.13 -3.98
N VAL A 271 -7.04 2.07 -4.26
CA VAL A 271 -5.58 1.85 -4.20
C VAL A 271 -5.14 1.37 -2.82
N VAL A 272 -5.59 2.04 -1.76
CA VAL A 272 -5.12 1.76 -0.39
C VAL A 272 -5.56 0.37 0.10
N PRO A 273 -6.85 -0.05 -0.06
CA PRO A 273 -7.26 -1.42 0.24
C PRO A 273 -6.55 -2.50 -0.59
N VAL A 274 -6.29 -2.26 -1.88
CA VAL A 274 -5.56 -3.23 -2.75
C VAL A 274 -4.13 -3.40 -2.25
N PHE A 275 -3.45 -2.29 -1.96
CA PHE A 275 -2.08 -2.28 -1.46
C PHE A 275 -1.98 -3.01 -0.12
N TYR A 276 -2.79 -2.63 0.87
CA TYR A 276 -2.77 -3.25 2.20
C TYR A 276 -3.27 -4.69 2.21
N GLY A 277 -4.22 -5.01 1.34
CA GLY A 277 -4.68 -6.38 1.16
C GLY A 277 -3.57 -7.29 0.65
N THR A 278 -2.91 -6.90 -0.44
CA THR A 278 -1.77 -7.65 -1.02
C THR A 278 -0.64 -7.78 0.00
N TYR A 279 -0.29 -6.67 0.66
CA TYR A 279 0.70 -6.64 1.75
C TYR A 279 0.40 -7.65 2.86
N THR A 280 -0.85 -7.67 3.34
CA THR A 280 -1.27 -8.55 4.45
C THR A 280 -1.22 -10.01 4.04
N ALA A 281 -1.76 -10.34 2.86
CA ALA A 281 -1.81 -11.72 2.36
C ALA A 281 -0.39 -12.28 2.15
N LEU A 282 0.46 -11.54 1.42
CA LEU A 282 1.82 -11.98 1.13
C LEU A 282 2.74 -11.88 2.35
N GLY A 283 2.54 -10.90 3.24
CA GLY A 283 3.32 -10.74 4.45
C GLY A 283 3.16 -11.92 5.41
N LEU A 284 1.95 -12.50 5.48
CA LEU A 284 1.71 -13.72 6.25
C LEU A 284 2.40 -14.92 5.61
N VAL A 285 2.22 -15.13 4.30
CA VAL A 285 2.87 -16.25 3.58
C VAL A 285 4.38 -16.17 3.70
N ASN A 286 4.96 -14.98 3.48
CA ASN A 286 6.38 -14.70 3.68
C ASN A 286 6.83 -15.06 5.09
N THR A 287 6.08 -14.63 6.12
CA THR A 287 6.43 -14.90 7.52
C THR A 287 6.40 -16.40 7.83
N ILE A 288 5.37 -17.13 7.38
CA ILE A 288 5.22 -18.56 7.64
C ILE A 288 6.36 -19.37 7.00
N ILE A 289 6.69 -19.09 5.74
CA ILE A 289 7.75 -19.80 5.01
C ILE A 289 9.11 -19.43 5.60
N TYR A 290 9.33 -18.15 5.89
CA TYR A 290 10.58 -17.65 6.47
C TYR A 290 10.87 -18.25 7.84
N LEU A 291 9.86 -18.31 8.71
CA LEU A 291 10.01 -18.83 10.05
C LEU A 291 10.09 -20.37 10.10
N ASP A 292 9.88 -21.07 9.00
CA ASP A 292 9.81 -22.54 8.96
C ASP A 292 8.78 -23.15 9.93
N GLU A 293 7.72 -22.41 10.18
CA GLU A 293 6.82 -22.69 11.30
C GLU A 293 5.51 -23.33 10.87
N ILE A 294 5.40 -23.76 9.60
CA ILE A 294 4.20 -24.40 9.04
C ILE A 294 3.71 -25.55 9.92
N GLY A 295 4.63 -26.37 10.46
CA GLY A 295 4.29 -27.50 11.33
C GLY A 295 3.72 -27.13 12.70
N ASN A 296 3.91 -25.89 13.15
CA ASN A 296 3.44 -25.37 14.45
C ASN A 296 2.06 -24.69 14.34
N TYR A 297 1.54 -24.54 13.12
CA TYR A 297 0.19 -24.06 12.89
C TYR A 297 -0.80 -25.22 12.83
N PRO A 298 -1.98 -25.08 13.46
CA PRO A 298 -3.08 -25.99 13.19
C PRO A 298 -3.44 -25.94 11.69
N PRO A 299 -3.61 -27.09 10.99
CA PRO A 299 -3.97 -27.09 9.57
C PRO A 299 -5.25 -26.32 9.25
N TRP A 300 -6.23 -26.36 10.17
CA TRP A 300 -7.47 -25.62 10.04
C TRP A 300 -7.26 -24.09 10.11
N ALA A 301 -6.29 -23.61 10.90
CA ALA A 301 -6.00 -22.18 11.01
C ALA A 301 -5.41 -21.66 9.70
N ILE A 302 -4.50 -22.43 9.09
CA ILE A 302 -3.97 -22.14 7.74
C ILE A 302 -5.10 -22.09 6.71
N ALA A 303 -6.01 -23.07 6.72
CA ALA A 303 -7.16 -23.09 5.81
C ALA A 303 -8.04 -21.83 5.97
N LEU A 304 -8.32 -21.41 7.21
CA LEU A 304 -9.10 -20.20 7.50
C LEU A 304 -8.37 -18.91 7.10
N VAL A 305 -7.04 -18.89 7.13
CA VAL A 305 -6.25 -17.77 6.58
C VAL A 305 -6.46 -17.66 5.07
N PHE A 306 -6.39 -18.77 4.32
CA PHE A 306 -6.64 -18.75 2.88
C PHE A 306 -8.07 -18.33 2.54
N VAL A 307 -9.06 -18.75 3.35
CA VAL A 307 -10.44 -18.24 3.23
C VAL A 307 -10.46 -16.72 3.43
N GLY A 308 -9.80 -16.21 4.47
CA GLY A 308 -9.69 -14.77 4.72
C GLY A 308 -9.06 -13.99 3.56
N ILE A 309 -8.02 -14.55 2.92
CA ILE A 309 -7.40 -13.97 1.71
C ILE A 309 -8.41 -13.94 0.55
N GLY A 310 -9.23 -14.98 0.37
CA GLY A 310 -10.30 -14.99 -0.62
C GLY A 310 -11.35 -13.90 -0.37
N VAL A 311 -11.79 -13.72 0.88
CA VAL A 311 -12.75 -12.67 1.27
C VAL A 311 -12.14 -11.27 1.08
N LEU A 312 -10.86 -11.10 1.38
CA LEU A 312 -10.12 -9.87 1.14
C LEU A 312 -10.10 -9.51 -0.37
N ILE A 313 -9.75 -10.48 -1.23
CA ILE A 313 -9.76 -10.30 -2.69
C ILE A 313 -11.16 -9.91 -3.17
N TYR A 314 -12.21 -10.55 -2.64
CA TYR A 314 -13.59 -10.20 -2.95
C TYR A 314 -13.96 -8.77 -2.51
N GLY A 315 -13.55 -8.35 -1.31
CA GLY A 315 -13.74 -6.98 -0.82
C GLY A 315 -13.07 -5.94 -1.73
N VAL A 316 -11.84 -6.21 -2.15
CA VAL A 316 -11.10 -5.39 -3.13
C VAL A 316 -11.81 -5.34 -4.48
N TYR A 317 -12.31 -6.47 -4.97
CA TYR A 317 -13.10 -6.52 -6.20
C TYR A 317 -14.37 -5.66 -6.11
N LEU A 318 -15.07 -5.69 -4.97
CA LEU A 318 -16.26 -4.86 -4.74
C LEU A 318 -15.94 -3.36 -4.78
N LEU A 319 -14.75 -2.98 -4.32
CA LEU A 319 -14.25 -1.60 -4.35
C LEU A 319 -13.87 -1.18 -5.78
N SER A 320 -13.18 -2.04 -6.52
CA SER A 320 -12.68 -1.74 -7.88
C SER A 320 -13.74 -1.80 -8.98
N SER A 321 -14.83 -2.54 -8.78
CA SER A 321 -15.88 -2.76 -9.79
C SER A 321 -16.79 -1.55 -10.07
N LYS A 322 -16.39 -0.33 -9.70
CA LYS A 322 -17.21 0.87 -9.85
C LYS A 322 -16.74 1.76 -11.00
N PRO A 323 -17.69 2.33 -11.77
CA PRO A 323 -17.42 3.52 -12.55
C PRO A 323 -17.17 4.69 -11.58
N ASP A 324 -16.00 5.31 -11.66
CA ASP A 324 -15.63 6.45 -10.82
C ASP A 324 -16.50 7.68 -11.14
N PRO A 325 -17.34 8.17 -10.21
CA PRO A 325 -18.21 9.34 -10.45
C PRO A 325 -17.54 10.67 -10.09
N ALA A 326 -16.29 10.68 -9.60
CA ALA A 326 -15.58 11.91 -9.22
C ALA A 326 -15.20 12.78 -10.43
N HIS A 327 -15.10 12.18 -11.62
CA HIS A 327 -14.75 12.89 -12.86
C HIS A 327 -15.97 13.31 -13.70
N LEU A 328 -17.20 12.95 -13.30
CA LEU A 328 -18.44 13.41 -13.98
C LEU A 328 -18.65 14.93 -13.86
N THR A 329 -17.89 15.60 -13.00
CA THR A 329 -17.82 17.06 -12.92
C THR A 329 -16.82 17.63 -13.94
N GLU A 330 -15.79 16.88 -14.31
CA GLU A 330 -14.73 17.35 -15.23
C GLU A 330 -15.13 17.29 -16.71
N GLU A 331 -16.16 16.54 -17.09
CA GLU A 331 -16.71 16.57 -18.46
C GLU A 331 -17.81 17.63 -18.64
N ARG A 332 -18.48 18.10 -17.57
CA ARG A 332 -19.50 19.15 -17.74
C ARG A 332 -18.91 20.54 -17.88
N GLU A 333 -17.84 20.89 -17.17
CA GLU A 333 -17.33 22.27 -17.21
C GLU A 333 -16.70 22.70 -18.56
N PRO A 334 -15.86 21.92 -19.26
CA PRO A 334 -15.25 22.38 -20.51
C PRO A 334 -16.24 22.39 -21.70
N GLU A 335 -17.21 21.48 -21.74
CA GLU A 335 -18.21 21.44 -22.82
C GLU A 335 -19.30 22.49 -22.62
N GLN A 336 -19.69 22.77 -21.37
CA GLN A 336 -20.65 23.83 -21.05
C GLN A 336 -20.05 25.23 -21.31
N ASP A 337 -18.81 25.48 -20.91
CA ASP A 337 -18.14 26.78 -21.15
C ASP A 337 -17.84 27.01 -22.64
N SER A 338 -17.50 25.97 -23.40
CA SER A 338 -17.32 26.11 -24.86
C SER A 338 -18.62 26.35 -25.61
N ILE A 339 -19.73 25.71 -25.21
CA ILE A 339 -21.07 25.96 -25.77
C ILE A 339 -21.54 27.38 -25.40
N VAL A 340 -21.35 27.82 -24.16
CA VAL A 340 -21.73 29.18 -23.71
C VAL A 340 -20.91 30.24 -24.45
N ASN A 341 -19.60 30.04 -24.60
CA ASN A 341 -18.74 30.95 -25.37
C ASN A 341 -19.11 30.97 -26.86
N TRP A 342 -19.47 29.82 -27.44
CA TRP A 342 -19.90 29.74 -28.83
C TRP A 342 -21.26 30.43 -29.06
N LEU A 343 -22.21 30.27 -28.14
CA LEU A 343 -23.51 30.96 -28.18
C LEU A 343 -23.33 32.47 -28.05
N SER A 344 -22.53 32.92 -27.07
CA SER A 344 -22.22 34.35 -26.90
C SER A 344 -21.55 34.96 -28.13
N ALA A 345 -20.63 34.24 -28.77
CA ALA A 345 -19.95 34.69 -29.99
C ALA A 345 -20.85 34.68 -31.24
N LYS A 346 -21.91 33.87 -31.23
CA LYS A 346 -22.91 33.85 -32.29
C LYS A 346 -23.88 35.03 -32.14
N ASP A 347 -24.36 35.29 -30.93
CA ASP A 347 -25.26 36.42 -30.64
C ASP A 347 -24.58 37.77 -30.95
N GLU A 348 -23.28 37.90 -30.69
CA GLU A 348 -22.51 39.12 -31.01
C GLU A 348 -22.31 39.34 -32.52
N LYS A 349 -22.34 38.26 -33.32
CA LYS A 349 -22.26 38.32 -34.79
C LYS A 349 -23.60 38.60 -35.46
N GLU A 350 -24.72 38.21 -34.84
CA GLU A 350 -26.06 38.50 -35.36
C GLU A 350 -26.55 39.91 -34.97
N ALA A 351 -25.91 40.55 -33.98
CA ALA A 351 -26.21 41.92 -33.55
C ALA A 351 -25.42 43.03 -34.28
N LYS A 352 -24.51 42.67 -35.20
CA LYS A 352 -23.80 43.59 -36.11
C LYS A 352 -24.27 43.38 -37.53
#